data_AF-A0A1V5S7Z4-F1
#
_entry.id   AF-A0A1V5S7Z4-F1
#
_cell.length_a   1.000
_cell.length_b   1.000
_cell.length_c   1.000
_cell.angle_alpha   90.00
_cell.angle_beta   90.00
_cell.angle_gamma   90.00
#
_symmetry.space_group_name_H-M   'P 1'
#
loop_
_entity.id
_entity.type
_entity.pdbx_description
1 polymer ?
#
loop_
_entity_poly.entity_id
_entity_poly.type
_entity_poly.pdbx_seq_one_letter_code
_entity_poly.pdbx_strand_id
1 'polypeptide(L)'
;MKNSCWICGKEYDACLNCNKTNGWKRFTCSEEHYQIHQILSEYREGIINPKEATEMFEHLDIKADTELNLLEAITTDIKAIIAKGTPKSVPKPKSKSVDKDVDNE
;
A
#
# COMPACT_ATOMS: atom_id res chain seq x y z
N MET A 1 -15.45 -20.74 -7.26
CA MET A 1 -14.27 -21.45 -6.73
C MET A 1 -13.85 -20.68 -5.50
N LYS A 2 -13.63 -21.37 -4.37
CA LYS A 2 -13.19 -20.68 -3.15
C LYS A 2 -11.72 -20.32 -3.28
N ASN A 3 -11.41 -19.05 -3.11
CA ASN A 3 -10.06 -18.53 -2.98
C ASN A 3 -9.90 -17.94 -1.58
N SER A 4 -8.66 -17.91 -1.07
CA SER A 4 -8.32 -17.23 0.18
C SER A 4 -7.68 -15.89 -0.12
N CYS A 5 -8.11 -14.82 0.56
CA CYS A 5 -7.53 -13.50 0.39
C CYS A 5 -6.10 -13.48 0.95
N TRP A 6 -5.15 -12.97 0.17
CA TRP A 6 -3.74 -12.91 0.61
C TRP A 6 -3.47 -11.86 1.69
N ILE A 7 -4.42 -10.95 1.92
CA ILE A 7 -4.29 -9.86 2.89
C ILE A 7 -4.98 -10.20 4.22
N CYS A 8 -6.20 -10.73 4.18
CA CYS A 8 -6.95 -11.06 5.41
C CYS A 8 -7.19 -12.55 5.67
N GLY A 9 -6.80 -13.44 4.75
CA GLY A 9 -7.02 -14.89 4.88
C GLY A 9 -8.46 -15.37 4.66
N LYS A 10 -9.43 -14.46 4.59
CA LYS A 10 -10.85 -14.82 4.40
C LYS A 10 -11.08 -15.58 3.10
N GLU A 11 -11.87 -16.64 3.18
CA GLU A 11 -12.37 -17.34 2.00
C GLU A 11 -13.44 -16.51 1.28
N TYR A 12 -13.37 -16.44 -0.05
CA TYR A 12 -14.35 -15.74 -0.87
C TYR A 12 -14.58 -16.47 -2.20
N ASP A 13 -15.76 -16.23 -2.79
CA ASP A 13 -16.10 -16.78 -4.09
C ASP A 13 -15.44 -15.98 -5.20
N ALA A 14 -14.39 -16.58 -5.78
CA ALA A 14 -13.80 -16.08 -6.99
C ALA A 14 -14.54 -16.64 -8.21
N CYS A 15 -14.87 -15.74 -9.15
CA CYS A 15 -15.40 -16.11 -10.46
C CYS A 15 -14.32 -16.87 -11.25
N LEU A 16 -14.71 -17.95 -11.93
CA LEU A 16 -13.83 -18.75 -12.79
C LEU A 16 -13.13 -17.90 -13.86
N ASN A 17 -13.79 -16.87 -14.36
CA ASN A 17 -13.22 -15.97 -15.35
C ASN A 17 -12.15 -15.03 -14.75
N CYS A 18 -12.33 -14.57 -13.51
CA CYS A 18 -11.33 -13.74 -12.82
C CYS A 18 -10.01 -14.46 -12.59
N ASN A 19 -10.04 -15.79 -12.39
CA ASN A 19 -8.83 -16.61 -12.32
C ASN A 19 -8.10 -16.69 -13.69
N LYS A 20 -8.82 -16.57 -14.80
CA LYS A 20 -8.23 -16.60 -16.15
C LYS A 20 -7.67 -15.25 -16.59
N THR A 21 -8.27 -14.15 -16.13
CA THR A 21 -7.91 -12.79 -16.56
C THR A 21 -6.90 -12.08 -15.66
N ASN A 22 -6.36 -12.75 -14.63
CA ASN A 22 -5.45 -12.17 -13.63
C ASN A 22 -6.00 -10.88 -12.97
N GLY A 23 -7.33 -10.78 -12.81
CA GLY A 23 -7.95 -9.64 -12.14
C GLY A 23 -7.71 -9.65 -10.63
N TRP A 24 -7.97 -8.53 -9.95
CA TRP A 24 -7.76 -8.36 -8.51
C TRP A 24 -8.43 -9.44 -7.63
N LYS A 25 -9.61 -9.93 -8.06
CA LYS A 25 -10.38 -11.03 -7.45
C LYS A 25 -9.67 -12.40 -7.48
N ARG A 26 -8.50 -12.50 -8.10
CA ARG A 26 -7.63 -13.67 -7.99
C ARG A 26 -6.88 -13.69 -6.66
N PHE A 27 -6.50 -12.51 -6.17
CA PHE A 27 -5.59 -12.33 -5.04
C PHE A 27 -6.34 -11.96 -3.76
N THR A 28 -7.44 -11.24 -3.89
CA THR A 28 -8.07 -10.56 -2.75
C THR A 28 -9.60 -10.58 -2.81
N CYS A 29 -10.23 -10.47 -1.63
CA CYS A 29 -11.68 -10.47 -1.50
C CYS A 29 -12.33 -9.09 -1.74
N SER A 30 -11.55 -8.02 -1.79
CA SER A 30 -12.00 -6.63 -2.02
C SER A 30 -10.93 -5.83 -2.76
N GLU A 31 -11.34 -4.73 -3.39
CA GLU A 31 -10.41 -3.81 -4.08
C GLU A 31 -9.45 -3.14 -3.11
N GLU A 32 -9.90 -2.80 -1.90
CA GLU A 32 -9.06 -2.24 -0.84
C GLU A 32 -7.91 -3.19 -0.47
N HIS A 33 -8.20 -4.48 -0.27
CA HIS A 33 -7.15 -5.47 -0.05
C HIS A 33 -6.23 -5.60 -1.27
N TYR A 34 -6.74 -5.43 -2.48
CA TYR A 34 -5.88 -5.43 -3.66
C TYR A 34 -4.92 -4.23 -3.68
N GLN A 35 -5.37 -3.04 -3.27
CA GLN A 35 -4.51 -1.86 -3.16
C GLN A 35 -3.41 -2.08 -2.11
N ILE A 36 -3.75 -2.65 -0.94
CA ILE A 36 -2.76 -3.04 0.07
C ILE A 36 -1.74 -4.03 -0.52
N HIS A 37 -2.21 -5.04 -1.25
CA HIS A 37 -1.36 -6.01 -1.92
C HIS A 37 -0.40 -5.32 -2.91
N GLN A 38 -0.89 -4.38 -3.73
CA GLN A 38 -0.07 -3.63 -4.67
C GLN A 38 1.02 -2.83 -3.97
N ILE A 39 0.68 -2.05 -2.93
CA ILE A 39 1.65 -1.26 -2.15
C ILE A 39 2.74 -2.16 -1.57
N LEU A 40 2.35 -3.30 -0.98
CA LEU A 40 3.31 -4.25 -0.42
C LEU A 40 4.21 -4.89 -1.49
N SER A 41 3.65 -5.25 -2.64
CA SER A 41 4.42 -5.78 -3.77
C SER A 41 5.42 -4.76 -4.29
N GLU A 42 4.98 -3.53 -4.59
CA GLU A 42 5.85 -2.46 -5.09
C GLU A 42 6.97 -2.12 -4.10
N TYR A 43 6.65 -2.09 -2.80
CA TYR A 43 7.65 -1.86 -1.75
C TYR A 43 8.69 -3.00 -1.68
N ARG A 44 8.25 -4.26 -1.76
CA ARG A 44 9.14 -5.44 -1.72
C ARG A 44 10.01 -5.55 -2.97
N GLU A 45 9.48 -5.12 -4.12
CA GLU A 45 10.23 -5.04 -5.38
C GLU A 45 11.17 -3.82 -5.42
N GLY A 46 11.09 -2.92 -4.45
CA GLY A 46 11.92 -1.72 -4.36
C GLY A 46 11.54 -0.63 -5.35
N ILE A 47 10.33 -0.68 -5.91
CA ILE A 47 9.78 0.33 -6.82
C ILE A 47 9.48 1.62 -6.05
N ILE A 48 8.90 1.48 -4.85
CA ILE A 48 8.58 2.60 -3.96
C ILE A 48 9.38 2.50 -2.66
N ASN A 49 9.68 3.64 -2.08
CA ASN A 49 10.39 3.74 -0.80
C ASN A 49 9.41 3.71 0.41
N PRO A 50 9.90 3.54 1.66
CA PRO A 50 9.02 3.46 2.82
C PRO A 50 8.13 4.70 3.03
N LYS A 51 8.60 5.89 2.64
CA LYS A 51 7.84 7.14 2.77
C LYS A 51 6.67 7.15 1.79
N GLU A 52 6.92 6.80 0.53
CA GLU A 52 5.88 6.68 -0.50
C GLU A 52 4.85 5.63 -0.12
N ALA A 53 5.29 4.45 0.33
CA ALA A 53 4.39 3.41 0.81
C ALA A 53 3.52 3.88 1.99
N THR A 54 4.10 4.66 2.92
CA THR A 54 3.36 5.24 4.05
C THR A 54 2.29 6.22 3.59
N GLU A 55 2.62 7.13 2.66
CA GLU A 55 1.65 8.08 2.07
C GLU A 55 0.51 7.34 1.35
N MET A 56 0.82 6.25 0.64
CA MET A 56 -0.19 5.42 -0.01
C MET A 56 -1.11 4.72 1.00
N PHE A 57 -0.57 4.22 2.12
CA PHE A 57 -1.38 3.65 3.20
C PHE A 57 -2.26 4.72 3.88
N GLU A 58 -1.77 5.95 4.06
CA GLU A 58 -2.57 7.04 4.60
C GLU A 58 -3.77 7.39 3.71
N HIS A 59 -3.64 7.31 2.39
CA HIS A 59 -4.78 7.49 1.46
C HIS A 59 -5.85 6.40 1.57
N LEU A 60 -5.51 5.26 2.17
CA LEU A 60 -6.44 4.16 2.48
C LEU A 60 -6.94 4.22 3.93
N ASP A 61 -6.69 5.32 4.65
CA ASP A 61 -6.96 5.47 6.08
C ASP A 61 -6.24 4.43 6.98
N ILE A 62 -5.14 3.86 6.48
CA ILE A 62 -4.31 2.89 7.21
C ILE A 62 -3.15 3.62 7.89
N LYS A 63 -3.20 3.66 9.22
CA LYS A 63 -2.20 4.27 10.11
C LYS A 63 -1.65 3.23 11.07
N ALA A 64 -0.60 3.60 11.80
CA ALA A 64 0.07 2.69 12.75
C ALA A 64 -0.86 2.15 13.85
N ASP A 65 -1.88 2.94 14.23
CA ASP A 65 -2.89 2.66 15.24
C ASP A 65 -4.21 2.10 14.67
N THR A 66 -4.32 1.95 13.34
CA THR A 66 -5.51 1.38 12.72
C THR A 66 -5.63 -0.10 13.08
N GLU A 67 -6.78 -0.50 13.61
CA GLU A 67 -7.14 -1.90 13.82
C GLU A 67 -7.46 -2.55 12.47
N LEU A 68 -6.52 -3.35 11.99
CA LEU A 68 -6.59 -4.02 10.70
C LEU A 68 -7.04 -5.47 10.89
N ASN A 69 -8.19 -5.83 10.30
CA ASN A 69 -8.67 -7.21 10.24
C ASN A 69 -7.93 -8.02 9.16
N LEU A 70 -6.60 -8.00 9.22
CA LEU A 70 -5.69 -8.62 8.26
C LEU A 70 -4.91 -9.77 8.90
N LEU A 71 -4.18 -10.53 8.08
CA LEU A 71 -3.25 -11.53 8.59
C LEU A 71 -2.16 -10.87 9.43
N GLU A 72 -1.75 -11.49 10.53
CA GLU A 72 -0.76 -10.92 11.45
C GLU A 72 0.53 -10.51 10.75
N ALA A 73 1.06 -11.35 9.87
CA ALA A 73 2.25 -11.04 9.09
C ALA A 73 2.09 -9.78 8.21
N ILE A 74 0.92 -9.59 7.62
CA ILE A 74 0.60 -8.41 6.80
C ILE A 74 0.50 -7.17 7.67
N THR A 75 -0.18 -7.27 8.82
CA THR A 75 -0.28 -6.17 9.79
C THR A 75 1.10 -5.76 10.31
N THR A 76 1.97 -6.72 10.62
CA THR A 76 3.35 -6.46 11.05
C THR A 76 4.16 -5.78 9.97
N ASP A 77 4.06 -6.24 8.72
CA ASP A 77 4.75 -5.62 7.58
C ASP A 77 4.32 -4.18 7.37
N ILE A 78 3.01 -3.91 7.33
CA ILE A 78 2.45 -2.57 7.17
C ILE A 78 2.94 -1.65 8.28
N LYS A 79 2.85 -2.08 9.54
CA LYS A 79 3.33 -1.29 10.69
C LYS A 79 4.84 -1.03 10.62
N ALA A 80 5.62 -2.00 10.16
CA ALA A 80 7.06 -1.84 9.98
C ALA A 80 7.40 -0.86 8.85
N ILE A 81 6.63 -0.85 7.76
CA ILE A 81 6.78 0.11 6.65
C ILE A 81 6.44 1.51 7.14
N ILE A 82 5.29 1.69 7.80
CA ILE A 82 4.86 2.98 8.35
C ILE A 82 5.92 3.52 9.32
N ALA A 83 6.43 2.68 10.24
CA ALA A 83 7.46 3.08 11.18
C ALA A 83 8.78 3.51 10.51
N LYS A 84 9.13 2.94 9.35
CA LYS A 84 10.29 3.35 8.54
C LYS A 84 10.03 4.63 7.75
N GLY A 85 8.80 4.85 7.28
CA GLY A 85 8.41 5.99 6.46
C GLY A 85 8.06 7.24 7.25
N THR A 86 7.62 7.11 8.50
CA THR A 86 7.47 8.25 9.42
C THR A 86 8.85 8.69 9.92
N PRO A 87 9.36 9.87 9.55
CA PRO A 87 10.56 10.37 10.18
C PRO A 87 10.27 10.61 11.67
N LYS A 88 11.08 10.04 12.57
CA LYS A 88 11.19 10.56 13.95
C LYS A 88 11.34 12.07 13.81
N SER A 89 10.49 12.84 14.47
CA SER A 89 10.47 14.29 14.46
C SER A 89 11.88 14.89 14.60
N VAL A 90 12.49 15.23 13.47
CA VAL A 90 13.58 16.19 13.39
C VAL A 90 12.96 17.44 12.77
N PRO A 91 13.11 18.63 13.39
CA PRO A 91 12.47 19.85 12.93
C PRO A 91 12.85 20.14 11.46
N LYS A 92 11.82 20.31 10.64
CA LYS A 92 11.83 20.51 9.19
C LYS A 92 12.65 21.77 8.81
N PRO A 93 13.77 21.72 8.08
CA PRO A 93 14.22 22.88 7.33
C PRO A 93 13.36 23.01 6.07
N LYS A 94 12.78 24.20 5.88
CA LYS A 94 11.98 24.58 4.70
C LYS A 94 12.82 24.44 3.43
N SER A 95 12.49 23.48 2.56
CA SER A 95 13.00 23.45 1.19
C SER A 95 12.07 24.25 0.28
N LYS A 96 12.67 25.30 -0.31
CA LYS A 96 12.07 26.31 -1.20
C LYS A 96 11.51 25.67 -2.48
N SER A 97 10.36 26.19 -2.91
CA SER A 97 9.91 26.15 -4.30
C SER A 97 10.96 26.82 -5.18
N VAL A 98 11.36 26.16 -6.26
CA VAL A 98 12.14 26.77 -7.33
C VAL A 98 11.19 27.00 -8.49
N ASP A 99 10.82 28.27 -8.68
CA ASP A 99 10.20 28.80 -9.88
C ASP A 99 11.10 28.52 -11.10
N LYS A 100 10.50 28.10 -12.22
CA LYS A 100 11.17 28.04 -13.52
C LYS A 100 10.65 29.21 -14.35
N ASP A 101 11.45 30.26 -14.43
CA ASP A 101 11.40 31.24 -15.51
C ASP A 101 11.80 30.54 -16.82
N VAL A 102 10.97 30.67 -17.86
CA VAL A 102 11.32 30.34 -19.24
C VAL A 102 11.07 31.61 -20.06
N ASP A 103 12.12 32.40 -20.23
CA ASP A 103 12.25 33.36 -21.32
C ASP A 103 12.31 32.60 -22.65
N ASN A 104 11.52 33.03 -23.64
CA ASN A 104 11.80 32.72 -25.03
C ASN A 104 11.74 34.01 -25.84
N GLU A 105 12.85 34.26 -26.53
CA GLU A 105 13.14 35.27 -27.54
C GLU A 105 12.12 35.30 -28.69
#